data_AF-A0A1Y2GGX8-F1
#
_entry.id   AF-A0A1Y2GGX8-F1
#
_cell.length_a   1.000
_cell.length_b   1.000
_cell.length_c   1.000
_cell.angle_alpha   90.00
_cell.angle_beta   90.00
_cell.angle_gamma   90.00
#
_symmetry.space_group_name_H-M   'P 1'
#
loop_
_entity.id
_entity.type
_entity.pdbx_description
1 polymer ?
#
loop_
_entity_poly.entity_id
_entity_poly.type
_entity_poly.pdbx_seq_one_letter_code
_entity_poly.pdbx_strand_id
1 'polypeptide(L)'
;MGLINTFFVHLANGTFRQSSKDQWALKVRGQGWEGFWIPFRNHASKQQLKSDLQRKITEADIGKDCDIVMFAIHGGGMVMGDALMFLGNYRSWMKELQLKHNIKIGLLSIEYSLSPEAPYPTALNECVAAYRDLVERRGVDPRKIVMCGDSAGGNLCLTTALRIRDDYPNVGLPAGQVLFSPWVMCPKPLRDSPHDYICNHGGRIFSEAYTQNLAKVQTSPYASPIRTPTLAGMPRMQIFIGGVETLRPSIEAFVEKATAEGIDLEVHMKPGKAHDYAIIPDIAGEKTVAEATQQIATFIARIRNDYVKSSKTHD
;
A
#
# COMPACT_ATOMS: atom_id res chain seq x y z
N MET A 1 -1.87 31.91 -11.23
CA MET A 1 -0.93 31.60 -10.13
C MET A 1 -1.58 31.48 -8.75
N GLY A 2 -2.84 31.90 -8.52
CA GLY A 2 -3.48 31.82 -7.19
C GLY A 2 -4.30 30.55 -6.87
N LEU A 3 -4.63 29.71 -7.85
CA LEU A 3 -5.48 28.52 -7.68
C LEU A 3 -4.71 27.20 -7.53
N ILE A 4 -3.42 27.18 -7.89
CA ILE A 4 -2.55 25.99 -7.74
C ILE A 4 -2.13 25.80 -6.28
N ASN A 5 -1.93 26.89 -5.53
CA ASN A 5 -1.61 26.80 -4.10
C ASN A 5 -2.78 26.24 -3.26
N THR A 6 -4.04 26.43 -3.65
CA THR A 6 -5.16 26.00 -2.80
C THR A 6 -5.39 24.49 -2.85
N PHE A 7 -5.10 23.83 -3.98
CA PHE A 7 -5.21 22.37 -4.10
C PHE A 7 -3.98 21.63 -3.55
N PHE A 8 -2.77 22.18 -3.70
CA PHE A 8 -1.55 21.57 -3.16
C PHE A 8 -1.36 21.80 -1.65
N VAL A 9 -1.96 22.84 -1.06
CA VAL A 9 -1.86 23.13 0.39
C VAL A 9 -2.75 22.23 1.25
N HIS A 10 -3.70 21.46 0.68
CA HIS A 10 -4.53 20.52 1.47
C HIS A 10 -3.97 19.08 1.58
N LEU A 11 -2.84 18.77 0.93
CA LEU A 11 -2.11 17.51 1.14
C LEU A 11 -0.86 17.68 2.02
N ALA A 12 -0.58 18.90 2.47
CA ALA A 12 0.49 19.19 3.42
C ALA A 12 -0.09 19.32 4.85
N ASN A 13 0.45 18.51 5.75
CA ASN A 13 0.32 18.59 7.22
C ASN A 13 -0.95 18.00 7.84
N GLY A 14 -1.26 16.76 7.48
CA GLY A 14 -1.95 15.86 8.41
C GLY A 14 -0.97 15.24 9.41
N THR A 15 -0.17 16.03 10.17
CA THR A 15 0.66 15.44 11.23
C THR A 15 -0.29 14.65 12.14
N PHE A 16 -0.20 13.33 12.09
CA PHE A 16 -1.03 12.49 12.92
C PHE A 16 -0.75 12.85 14.39
N ARG A 17 -1.70 13.55 15.01
CA ARG A 17 -1.66 13.88 16.44
C ARG A 17 -2.51 12.84 17.16
N GLN A 18 -1.87 11.78 17.65
CA GLN A 18 -2.49 10.96 18.68
C GLN A 18 -2.46 11.70 20.02
N SER A 19 -3.56 11.64 20.75
CA SER A 19 -3.59 12.12 22.13
C SER A 19 -2.72 11.20 23.00
N SER A 20 -2.18 11.71 24.11
CA SER A 20 -1.50 10.85 25.11
C SER A 20 -2.42 9.76 25.69
N LYS A 21 -3.73 9.86 25.46
CA LYS A 21 -4.76 8.95 25.96
C LYS A 21 -5.17 7.87 24.94
N ASP A 22 -4.94 8.09 23.64
CA ASP A 22 -5.38 7.20 22.56
C ASP A 22 -4.17 6.76 21.73
N GLN A 23 -3.48 5.70 22.20
CA GLN A 23 -2.30 5.15 21.53
C GLN A 23 -2.71 4.24 20.36
N TRP A 24 -3.00 4.87 19.22
CA TRP A 24 -3.37 4.18 17.99
C TRP A 24 -2.16 3.66 17.24
N ALA A 25 -1.04 4.37 17.30
CA ALA A 25 0.14 4.04 16.52
C ALA A 25 1.40 4.08 17.41
N LEU A 26 2.18 3.01 17.35
CA LEU A 26 3.52 2.96 17.92
C LEU A 26 4.52 3.30 16.82
N LYS A 27 5.39 4.29 17.03
CA LYS A 27 6.52 4.51 16.11
C LYS A 27 7.51 3.36 16.25
N VAL A 28 7.91 2.77 15.12
CA VAL A 28 8.78 1.60 15.04
C VAL A 28 9.95 1.93 14.14
N ARG A 29 11.13 1.40 14.47
CA ARG A 29 12.34 1.58 13.66
C ARG A 29 13.04 0.24 13.47
N GLY A 30 13.66 0.09 12.31
CA GLY A 30 14.63 -0.97 12.06
C GLY A 30 15.89 -0.40 11.41
N GLN A 31 16.72 -1.29 10.88
CA GLN A 31 17.96 -0.88 10.24
C GLN A 31 17.66 -0.21 8.90
N GLY A 32 17.74 1.11 8.86
CA GLY A 32 17.54 1.89 7.63
C GLY A 32 16.08 2.01 7.19
N TRP A 33 15.12 1.91 8.12
CA TRP A 33 13.71 2.22 7.85
C TRP A 33 13.01 2.63 9.15
N GLU A 34 11.95 3.42 9.03
CA GLU A 34 11.01 3.68 10.11
C GLU A 34 9.56 3.62 9.65
N GLY A 35 8.64 3.62 10.61
CA GLY A 35 7.22 3.54 10.33
C GLY A 35 6.40 3.48 11.61
N PHE A 36 5.17 2.99 11.47
CA PHE A 36 4.22 2.89 12.56
C PHE A 36 3.55 1.53 12.60
N TRP A 37 3.50 0.95 13.78
CA TRP A 37 2.68 -0.22 14.08
C TRP A 37 1.35 0.20 14.68
N ILE A 38 0.27 -0.24 14.04
CA ILE A 38 -1.11 -0.10 14.49
C ILE A 38 -1.61 -1.52 14.80
N PRO A 39 -1.70 -1.91 16.08
CA PRO A 39 -2.11 -3.27 16.42
C PRO A 39 -3.60 -3.48 16.15
N PHE A 40 -3.98 -4.74 16.08
CA PHE A 40 -5.37 -5.13 16.14
C PHE A 40 -6.06 -4.55 17.39
N ARG A 41 -7.26 -4.02 17.17
CA ARG A 41 -8.16 -3.51 18.21
C ARG A 41 -9.51 -4.18 18.03
N ASN A 42 -10.09 -4.66 19.12
CA ASN A 42 -11.37 -5.35 19.08
C ASN A 42 -12.53 -4.33 19.11
N HIS A 43 -13.18 -4.17 17.96
CA HIS A 43 -14.35 -3.32 17.72
C HIS A 43 -15.70 -3.96 18.09
N ALA A 44 -15.74 -5.13 18.74
CA ALA A 44 -16.99 -5.80 19.12
C ALA A 44 -17.82 -4.98 20.11
N SER A 45 -17.19 -4.16 20.95
CA SER A 45 -17.88 -3.22 21.83
C SER A 45 -17.05 -1.96 22.08
N LYS A 46 -17.73 -0.85 22.42
CA LYS A 46 -17.06 0.40 22.81
C LYS A 46 -16.15 0.23 24.02
N GLN A 47 -16.54 -0.64 24.96
CA GLN A 47 -15.76 -0.91 26.18
C GLN A 47 -14.46 -1.66 25.85
N GLN A 48 -14.55 -2.69 24.98
CA GLN A 48 -13.36 -3.43 24.56
C GLN A 48 -12.40 -2.54 23.77
N LEU A 49 -12.91 -1.75 22.82
CA LEU A 49 -12.08 -0.81 22.06
C LEU A 49 -11.36 0.19 22.99
N LYS A 50 -12.06 0.72 23.99
CA LYS A 50 -11.46 1.62 24.99
C LYS A 50 -10.37 0.94 25.81
N SER A 51 -10.61 -0.30 26.25
CA SER A 51 -9.62 -1.10 26.95
C SER A 51 -8.36 -1.31 26.11
N ASP A 52 -8.55 -1.68 24.83
CA ASP A 52 -7.42 -1.90 23.94
C ASP A 52 -6.63 -0.60 23.74
N LEU A 53 -7.29 0.54 23.49
CA LEU A 53 -6.62 1.84 23.31
C LEU A 53 -5.75 2.28 24.50
N GLN A 54 -6.08 1.81 25.70
CA GLN A 54 -5.33 2.07 26.92
C GLN A 54 -4.18 1.08 27.15
N ARG A 55 -4.19 -0.08 26.45
CA ARG A 55 -3.12 -1.07 26.53
C ARG A 55 -1.84 -0.48 25.96
N LYS A 56 -0.76 -0.53 26.75
CA LYS A 56 0.59 -0.21 26.30
C LYS A 56 1.02 -1.21 25.22
N ILE A 57 1.42 -0.70 24.06
CA ILE A 57 1.93 -1.49 22.94
C ILE A 57 3.45 -1.40 22.92
N THR A 58 4.11 -2.50 22.58
CA THR A 58 5.56 -2.52 22.37
C THR A 58 5.92 -3.12 21.01
N GLU A 59 7.17 -2.95 20.59
CA GLU A 59 7.66 -3.59 19.35
C GLU A 59 7.60 -5.12 19.41
N ALA A 60 7.59 -5.71 20.59
CA ALA A 60 7.42 -7.14 20.78
C ALA A 60 5.99 -7.62 20.44
N ASP A 61 5.03 -6.71 20.25
CA ASP A 61 3.64 -7.03 19.88
C ASP A 61 3.42 -7.07 18.36
N ILE A 62 4.44 -6.72 17.55
CA ILE A 62 4.27 -6.67 16.10
C ILE A 62 3.96 -8.07 15.55
N GLY A 63 2.84 -8.16 14.82
CA GLY A 63 2.34 -9.40 14.24
C GLY A 63 1.74 -10.41 15.23
N LYS A 64 1.89 -10.20 16.55
CA LYS A 64 1.31 -11.09 17.57
C LYS A 64 -0.21 -11.04 17.54
N ASP A 65 -0.82 -12.22 17.70
CA ASP A 65 -2.28 -12.43 17.72
C ASP A 65 -3.03 -11.88 16.48
N CYS A 66 -2.30 -11.62 15.39
CA CYS A 66 -2.85 -11.21 14.11
C CYS A 66 -3.03 -12.43 13.20
N ASP A 67 -4.21 -12.52 12.59
CA ASP A 67 -4.45 -13.47 11.51
C ASP A 67 -3.74 -13.02 10.22
N ILE A 68 -3.71 -11.69 9.99
CA ILE A 68 -3.03 -11.04 8.87
C ILE A 68 -2.32 -9.77 9.37
N VAL A 69 -1.17 -9.46 8.77
CA VAL A 69 -0.48 -8.18 8.91
C VAL A 69 -0.57 -7.43 7.59
N MET A 70 -1.18 -6.25 7.61
CA MET A 70 -1.13 -5.32 6.47
C MET A 70 0.21 -4.58 6.49
N PHE A 71 0.90 -4.56 5.36
CA PHE A 71 2.13 -3.80 5.15
C PHE A 71 1.82 -2.64 4.20
N ALA A 72 1.59 -1.45 4.77
CA ALA A 72 1.13 -0.29 4.01
C ALA A 72 2.28 0.62 3.57
N ILE A 73 2.19 1.08 2.33
CA ILE A 73 3.11 2.05 1.74
C ILE A 73 2.25 3.13 1.09
N HIS A 74 2.38 4.38 1.54
CA HIS A 74 1.57 5.48 1.03
C HIS A 74 2.03 5.95 -0.36
N GLY A 75 1.14 6.63 -1.09
CA GLY A 75 1.45 7.28 -2.36
C GLY A 75 1.99 8.70 -2.20
N GLY A 76 1.57 9.61 -3.07
CA GLY A 76 2.10 10.99 -3.10
C GLY A 76 3.35 11.17 -3.97
N GLY A 77 3.50 10.35 -5.02
CA GLY A 77 4.57 10.50 -6.02
C GLY A 77 5.99 10.29 -5.49
N MET A 78 6.14 9.67 -4.32
CA MET A 78 7.38 9.65 -3.52
C MET A 78 7.91 11.04 -3.12
N VAL A 79 7.10 12.09 -3.22
CA VAL A 79 7.49 13.49 -2.93
C VAL A 79 6.70 14.08 -1.75
N MET A 80 5.54 13.52 -1.43
CA MET A 80 4.69 13.97 -0.34
C MET A 80 3.94 12.79 0.30
N GLY A 81 3.22 13.08 1.37
CA GLY A 81 2.51 12.09 2.18
C GLY A 81 3.32 11.69 3.42
N ASP A 82 2.71 10.84 4.23
CA ASP A 82 3.31 10.25 5.41
C ASP A 82 2.69 8.86 5.69
N ALA A 83 3.32 8.09 6.58
CA ALA A 83 2.89 6.74 6.89
C ALA A 83 1.46 6.63 7.45
N LEU A 84 0.83 7.72 7.89
CA LEU A 84 -0.47 7.71 8.54
C LEU A 84 -1.55 8.43 7.71
N MET A 85 -1.21 8.90 6.50
CA MET A 85 -2.09 9.59 5.55
C MET A 85 -3.44 8.89 5.36
N PHE A 86 -3.45 7.56 5.23
CA PHE A 86 -4.66 6.75 5.01
C PHE A 86 -5.12 5.94 6.23
N LEU A 87 -4.72 6.35 7.44
CA LEU A 87 -5.07 5.62 8.67
C LEU A 87 -6.59 5.46 8.86
N GLY A 88 -7.40 6.44 8.42
CA GLY A 88 -8.86 6.33 8.45
C GLY A 88 -9.40 5.16 7.63
N ASN A 89 -8.88 4.98 6.42
CA ASN A 89 -9.22 3.87 5.52
C ASN A 89 -8.77 2.54 6.12
N TYR A 90 -7.52 2.45 6.57
CA TYR A 90 -7.00 1.22 7.17
C TYR A 90 -7.81 0.79 8.40
N ARG A 91 -8.18 1.74 9.28
CA ARG A 91 -9.04 1.45 10.44
C ARG A 91 -10.42 0.95 10.01
N SER A 92 -10.98 1.50 8.95
CA SER A 92 -12.26 1.05 8.39
C SER A 92 -12.16 -0.38 7.86
N TRP A 93 -11.07 -0.73 7.16
CA TRP A 93 -10.84 -2.10 6.68
C TRP A 93 -10.63 -3.10 7.82
N MET A 94 -9.81 -2.74 8.82
CA MET A 94 -9.59 -3.58 10.01
C MET A 94 -10.90 -3.85 10.74
N LYS A 95 -11.73 -2.81 10.93
CA LYS A 95 -13.06 -2.94 11.55
C LYS A 95 -13.98 -3.83 10.72
N GLU A 96 -14.03 -3.65 9.40
CA GLU A 96 -14.86 -4.44 8.49
C GLU A 96 -14.47 -5.92 8.52
N LEU A 97 -13.17 -6.22 8.41
CA LEU A 97 -12.60 -7.57 8.50
C LEU A 97 -12.92 -8.24 9.83
N GLN A 98 -12.80 -7.50 10.92
CA GLN A 98 -13.13 -8.03 12.22
C GLN A 98 -14.63 -8.32 12.35
N LEU A 99 -15.49 -7.36 12.04
CA LEU A 99 -16.92 -7.48 12.30
C LEU A 99 -17.61 -8.49 11.36
N LYS A 100 -17.18 -8.59 10.10
CA LYS A 100 -17.81 -9.47 9.10
C LYS A 100 -17.15 -10.83 8.96
N HIS A 101 -15.85 -10.92 9.23
CA HIS A 101 -15.08 -12.15 8.98
C HIS A 101 -14.40 -12.72 10.23
N ASN A 102 -14.51 -12.04 11.39
CA ASN A 102 -13.81 -12.41 12.62
C ASN A 102 -12.29 -12.58 12.39
N ILE A 103 -11.71 -11.64 11.64
CA ILE A 103 -10.28 -11.62 11.31
C ILE A 103 -9.58 -10.51 12.08
N LYS A 104 -8.49 -10.87 12.77
CA LYS A 104 -7.64 -9.94 13.52
C LYS A 104 -6.53 -9.41 12.61
N ILE A 105 -6.54 -8.10 12.38
CA ILE A 105 -5.58 -7.42 11.51
C ILE A 105 -4.70 -6.48 12.32
N GLY A 106 -3.39 -6.60 12.15
CA GLY A 106 -2.42 -5.57 12.51
C GLY A 106 -1.92 -4.85 11.25
N LEU A 107 -1.40 -3.63 11.39
CA LEU A 107 -0.89 -2.82 10.30
C LEU A 107 0.52 -2.32 10.65
N LEU A 108 1.48 -2.59 9.77
CA LEU A 108 2.77 -1.90 9.72
C LEU A 108 2.73 -0.92 8.54
N SER A 109 2.76 0.38 8.83
CA SER A 109 2.75 1.44 7.80
C SER A 109 4.12 2.09 7.72
N ILE A 110 4.71 2.15 6.53
CA ILE A 110 6.10 2.56 6.32
C ILE A 110 6.22 4.07 6.13
N GLU A 111 7.16 4.67 6.84
CA GLU A 111 7.57 6.06 6.68
C GLU A 111 8.88 6.05 5.89
N TYR A 112 8.76 6.20 4.57
CA TYR A 112 9.91 6.22 3.66
C TYR A 112 10.37 7.65 3.38
N SER A 113 11.64 7.80 3.07
CA SER A 113 12.26 9.08 2.75
C SER A 113 11.75 9.63 1.41
N LEU A 114 11.36 10.91 1.40
CA LEU A 114 10.78 11.57 0.24
C LEU A 114 11.84 12.17 -0.68
N SER A 115 11.52 12.20 -1.97
CA SER A 115 12.25 12.95 -2.99
C SER A 115 11.83 14.43 -2.98
N PRO A 116 12.71 15.37 -3.38
CA PRO A 116 14.01 15.18 -4.02
C PRO A 116 15.18 14.90 -3.07
N GLU A 117 15.00 14.98 -1.76
CA GLU A 117 16.07 14.78 -0.77
C GLU A 117 16.59 13.33 -0.77
N ALA A 118 15.69 12.37 -1.01
CA ALA A 118 15.99 10.95 -1.13
C ALA A 118 15.45 10.38 -2.46
N PRO A 119 16.18 10.56 -3.58
CA PRO A 119 15.77 10.05 -4.89
C PRO A 119 15.88 8.52 -4.96
N TYR A 120 15.43 7.94 -6.08
CA TYR A 120 15.56 6.53 -6.39
C TYR A 120 17.01 6.02 -6.17
N PRO A 121 17.22 4.86 -5.50
CA PRO A 121 16.23 3.90 -5.01
C PRO A 121 15.93 3.99 -3.51
N THR A 122 16.10 5.13 -2.84
CA THR A 122 16.07 5.21 -1.37
C THR A 122 14.78 4.65 -0.75
N ALA A 123 13.61 5.18 -1.14
CA ALA A 123 12.32 4.71 -0.63
C ALA A 123 12.09 3.20 -0.86
N LEU A 124 12.53 2.68 -2.01
CA LEU A 124 12.45 1.24 -2.30
C LEU A 124 13.33 0.42 -1.35
N ASN A 125 14.56 0.85 -1.11
CA ASN A 125 15.48 0.16 -0.22
C ASN A 125 14.94 0.12 1.22
N GLU A 126 14.32 1.21 1.67
CA GLU A 126 13.69 1.30 2.99
C GLU A 126 12.48 0.35 3.10
N CYS A 127 11.62 0.29 2.07
CA CYS A 127 10.49 -0.63 2.03
C CYS A 127 10.93 -2.10 2.03
N VAL A 128 11.98 -2.45 1.27
CA VAL A 128 12.58 -3.79 1.26
C VAL A 128 13.19 -4.11 2.63
N ALA A 129 13.92 -3.19 3.25
CA ALA A 129 14.49 -3.37 4.58
C ALA A 129 13.39 -3.59 5.63
N ALA A 130 12.29 -2.85 5.55
CA ALA A 130 11.14 -2.99 6.44
C ALA A 130 10.42 -4.33 6.29
N TYR A 131 10.18 -4.77 5.06
CA TYR A 131 9.54 -6.07 4.81
C TYR A 131 10.42 -7.23 5.31
N ARG A 132 11.73 -7.16 5.04
CA ARG A 132 12.69 -8.13 5.54
C ARG A 132 12.76 -8.17 7.06
N ASP A 133 12.80 -7.01 7.72
CA ASP A 133 12.77 -6.94 9.19
C ASP A 133 11.50 -7.60 9.76
N LEU A 134 10.34 -7.33 9.15
CA LEU A 134 9.05 -7.89 9.55
C LEU A 134 9.05 -9.43 9.50
N VAL A 135 9.63 -10.01 8.45
CA VAL A 135 9.68 -11.47 8.29
C VAL A 135 10.84 -12.10 9.08
N GLU A 136 12.07 -11.67 8.81
CA GLU A 136 13.29 -12.33 9.30
C GLU A 136 13.54 -12.07 10.79
N ARG A 137 13.25 -10.86 11.29
CA ARG A 137 13.53 -10.48 12.69
C ARG A 137 12.31 -10.52 13.58
N ARG A 138 11.17 -10.03 13.09
CA ARG A 138 9.92 -10.00 13.85
C ARG A 138 9.12 -11.31 13.72
N GLY A 139 9.54 -12.22 12.85
CA GLY A 139 9.02 -13.57 12.75
C GLY A 139 7.60 -13.66 12.19
N VAL A 140 7.16 -12.63 11.45
CA VAL A 140 5.84 -12.67 10.81
C VAL A 140 5.93 -13.57 9.58
N ASP A 141 5.14 -14.64 9.57
CA ASP A 141 5.01 -15.54 8.43
C ASP A 141 4.59 -14.74 7.18
N PRO A 142 5.36 -14.75 6.08
CA PRO A 142 5.06 -13.97 4.88
C PRO A 142 3.71 -14.33 4.27
N ARG A 143 3.22 -15.56 4.50
CA ARG A 143 1.89 -16.03 4.08
C ARG A 143 0.73 -15.37 4.85
N LYS A 144 1.02 -14.60 5.90
CA LYS A 144 0.07 -13.76 6.63
C LYS A 144 0.18 -12.28 6.25
N ILE A 145 1.08 -11.89 5.35
CA ILE A 145 1.30 -10.49 5.01
C ILE A 145 0.50 -10.12 3.76
N VAL A 146 -0.23 -9.02 3.82
CA VAL A 146 -0.85 -8.38 2.64
C VAL A 146 -0.25 -7.00 2.49
N MET A 147 0.40 -6.71 1.36
CA MET A 147 0.86 -5.33 1.09
C MET A 147 -0.30 -4.49 0.59
N CYS A 148 -0.31 -3.20 0.94
CA CYS A 148 -1.25 -2.26 0.34
C CYS A 148 -0.60 -0.90 0.07
N GLY A 149 -0.97 -0.29 -1.04
CA GLY A 149 -0.43 1.01 -1.40
C GLY A 149 -1.12 1.64 -2.59
N ASP A 150 -1.17 2.96 -2.58
CA ASP A 150 -1.78 3.79 -3.61
C ASP A 150 -0.72 4.44 -4.48
N SER A 151 -0.98 4.64 -5.77
CA SER A 151 -0.14 5.45 -6.65
C SER A 151 1.34 5.05 -6.59
N ALA A 152 2.21 5.95 -6.11
CA ALA A 152 3.62 5.70 -5.78
C ALA A 152 3.84 4.58 -4.75
N GLY A 153 3.02 4.48 -3.71
CA GLY A 153 3.03 3.37 -2.75
C GLY A 153 2.67 2.05 -3.42
N GLY A 154 1.75 2.07 -4.38
CA GLY A 154 1.44 0.90 -5.23
C GLY A 154 2.64 0.47 -6.09
N ASN A 155 3.43 1.42 -6.62
CA ASN A 155 4.71 1.12 -7.24
C ASN A 155 5.65 0.44 -6.24
N LEU A 156 5.83 1.04 -5.06
CA LEU A 156 6.72 0.52 -4.02
C LEU A 156 6.30 -0.88 -3.53
N CYS A 157 5.01 -1.20 -3.44
CA CYS A 157 4.52 -2.56 -3.14
C CYS A 157 5.01 -3.55 -4.21
N LEU A 158 4.74 -3.25 -5.48
CA LEU A 158 5.13 -4.10 -6.60
C LEU A 158 6.64 -4.28 -6.66
N THR A 159 7.41 -3.19 -6.56
CA THR A 159 8.87 -3.24 -6.65
C THR A 159 9.51 -3.86 -5.42
N THR A 160 8.91 -3.72 -4.23
CA THR A 160 9.38 -4.43 -3.02
C THR A 160 9.19 -5.94 -3.21
N ALA A 161 8.02 -6.40 -3.64
CA ALA A 161 7.79 -7.81 -3.92
C ALA A 161 8.72 -8.34 -5.03
N LEU A 162 8.97 -7.57 -6.10
CA LEU A 162 9.96 -7.93 -7.13
C LEU A 162 11.36 -8.08 -6.53
N ARG A 163 11.83 -7.12 -5.73
CA ARG A 163 13.15 -7.18 -5.09
C ARG A 163 13.26 -8.35 -4.12
N ILE A 164 12.21 -8.66 -3.37
CA ILE A 164 12.21 -9.83 -2.49
C ILE A 164 12.30 -11.13 -3.29
N ARG A 165 11.52 -11.26 -4.37
CA ARG A 165 11.58 -12.43 -5.25
C ARG A 165 12.97 -12.61 -5.85
N ASP A 166 13.55 -11.53 -6.37
CA ASP A 166 14.75 -11.57 -7.21
C ASP A 166 16.04 -11.62 -6.38
N ASP A 167 16.11 -10.86 -5.28
CA ASP A 167 17.35 -10.72 -4.49
C ASP A 167 17.30 -11.47 -3.15
N TYR A 168 16.10 -11.79 -2.62
CA TYR A 168 15.92 -12.36 -1.28
C TYR A 168 14.90 -13.52 -1.24
N PRO A 169 15.00 -14.54 -2.11
CA PRO A 169 13.95 -15.57 -2.26
C PRO A 169 13.63 -16.33 -0.96
N ASN A 170 14.59 -16.44 -0.05
CA ASN A 170 14.41 -17.13 1.24
C ASN A 170 13.53 -16.36 2.24
N VAL A 171 13.28 -15.06 2.02
CA VAL A 171 12.39 -14.25 2.86
C VAL A 171 10.93 -14.66 2.63
N GLY A 172 10.59 -15.13 1.43
CA GLY A 172 9.21 -15.39 1.03
C GLY A 172 8.46 -14.12 0.66
N LEU A 173 7.45 -14.28 -0.19
CA LEU A 173 6.63 -13.18 -0.72
C LEU A 173 5.36 -12.98 0.12
N PRO A 174 4.79 -11.76 0.15
CA PRO A 174 3.52 -11.53 0.82
C PRO A 174 2.43 -12.36 0.14
N ALA A 175 1.40 -12.71 0.89
CA ALA A 175 0.30 -13.54 0.39
C ALA A 175 -0.60 -12.84 -0.63
N GLY A 176 -0.58 -11.49 -0.66
CA GLY A 176 -1.28 -10.71 -1.68
C GLY A 176 -0.97 -9.22 -1.60
N GLN A 177 -1.49 -8.48 -2.59
CA GLN A 177 -1.33 -7.03 -2.69
C GLN A 177 -2.67 -6.35 -2.98
N VAL A 178 -2.95 -5.24 -2.30
CA VAL A 178 -4.11 -4.37 -2.56
C VAL A 178 -3.58 -3.04 -3.08
N LEU A 179 -3.78 -2.79 -4.36
CA LEU A 179 -3.15 -1.69 -5.11
C LEU A 179 -4.22 -0.71 -5.59
N PHE A 180 -4.03 0.57 -5.28
CA PHE A 180 -4.89 1.65 -5.76
C PHE A 180 -4.13 2.44 -6.81
N SER A 181 -4.66 2.49 -8.03
CA SER A 181 -4.10 3.27 -9.12
C SER A 181 -2.56 3.19 -9.21
N PRO A 182 -1.94 1.98 -9.22
CA PRO A 182 -0.50 1.84 -9.00
C PRO A 182 0.31 2.51 -10.11
N TRP A 183 1.34 3.27 -9.73
CA TRP A 183 2.20 3.97 -10.68
C TRP A 183 3.25 3.02 -11.27
N VAL A 184 2.85 2.19 -12.24
CA VAL A 184 3.69 1.08 -12.74
C VAL A 184 4.78 1.46 -13.75
N MET A 185 4.87 2.75 -14.12
CA MET A 185 5.80 3.20 -15.17
C MET A 185 6.31 4.63 -14.95
N CYS A 186 7.64 4.73 -14.80
CA CYS A 186 8.41 5.96 -14.68
C CYS A 186 9.41 6.07 -15.85
N PRO A 187 9.53 7.20 -16.58
CA PRO A 187 8.79 8.45 -16.40
C PRO A 187 7.48 8.57 -17.20
N LYS A 188 7.10 7.67 -18.14
CA LYS A 188 5.91 7.80 -19.02
C LYS A 188 5.51 6.48 -19.75
N PRO A 189 4.26 6.32 -20.29
CA PRO A 189 3.30 7.36 -20.64
C PRO A 189 2.04 7.42 -19.78
N LEU A 190 1.80 8.65 -19.35
CA LEU A 190 0.54 9.16 -18.84
C LEU A 190 -0.36 9.51 -20.04
N ARG A 191 -1.65 9.16 -20.00
CA ARG A 191 -2.64 9.78 -20.90
C ARG A 191 -2.99 11.13 -20.31
N ASP A 192 -3.02 12.19 -21.13
CA ASP A 192 -3.58 13.45 -20.64
C ASP A 192 -5.09 13.28 -20.41
N SER A 193 -5.53 13.47 -19.18
CA SER A 193 -6.93 13.37 -18.81
C SER A 193 -7.36 14.66 -18.11
N PRO A 194 -8.20 15.51 -18.75
CA PRO A 194 -8.71 16.72 -18.11
C PRO A 194 -9.72 16.43 -16.99
N HIS A 195 -10.07 15.15 -16.79
CA HIS A 195 -11.00 14.67 -15.78
C HIS A 195 -10.31 13.98 -14.60
N ASP A 196 -8.98 14.07 -14.53
CA ASP A 196 -8.18 13.59 -13.40
C ASP A 196 -7.48 14.77 -12.71
N TYR A 197 -7.31 14.68 -11.39
CA TYR A 197 -6.55 15.66 -10.62
C TYR A 197 -5.04 15.43 -10.73
N ILE A 198 -4.62 14.22 -11.08
CA ILE A 198 -3.24 13.95 -11.49
C ILE A 198 -3.05 14.46 -12.92
N CYS A 199 -2.48 15.65 -13.04
CA CYS A 199 -2.13 16.25 -14.31
C CYS A 199 -0.70 15.88 -14.74
N ASN A 200 -0.46 15.93 -16.05
CA ASN A 200 0.86 15.68 -16.65
C ASN A 200 1.99 16.54 -16.04
N HIS A 201 1.68 17.79 -15.67
CA HIS A 201 2.66 18.69 -15.07
C HIS A 201 3.09 18.19 -13.68
N GLY A 202 2.13 17.85 -12.81
CA GLY A 202 2.41 17.31 -11.49
C GLY A 202 3.15 15.97 -11.55
N GLY A 203 2.68 15.04 -12.40
CA GLY A 203 3.36 13.76 -12.62
C GLY A 203 4.80 13.91 -13.10
N ARG A 204 5.09 14.91 -13.94
CA ARG A 204 6.46 15.22 -14.37
C ARG A 204 7.33 15.70 -13.22
N ILE A 205 6.83 16.58 -12.35
CA ILE A 205 7.57 17.07 -11.18
C ILE A 205 7.93 15.90 -10.25
N PHE A 206 6.96 15.02 -9.95
CA PHE A 206 7.22 13.84 -9.12
C PHE A 206 8.24 12.90 -9.75
N SER A 207 8.12 12.65 -11.06
CA SER A 207 9.06 11.81 -11.78
C SER A 207 10.47 12.41 -11.81
N GLU A 208 10.63 13.70 -12.06
CA GLU A 208 11.93 14.38 -12.07
C GLU A 208 12.58 14.37 -10.68
N ALA A 209 11.80 14.60 -9.61
CA ALA A 209 12.28 14.55 -8.23
C ALA A 209 12.76 13.14 -7.83
N TYR A 210 12.02 12.09 -8.21
CA TYR A 210 12.34 10.71 -7.86
C TYR A 210 13.48 10.13 -8.73
N THR A 211 13.53 10.48 -10.02
CA THR A 211 14.38 9.79 -11.01
C THR A 211 15.67 10.53 -11.36
N GLN A 212 16.15 11.43 -10.49
CA GLN A 212 17.31 12.32 -10.69
C GLN A 212 18.53 11.67 -11.38
N ASN A 213 18.72 10.36 -11.24
CA ASN A 213 19.66 9.57 -12.03
C ASN A 213 18.92 8.69 -13.07
N LEU A 214 18.64 9.25 -14.25
CA LEU A 214 17.94 8.55 -15.33
C LEU A 214 18.63 7.26 -15.80
N ALA A 215 19.96 7.22 -15.76
CA ALA A 215 20.73 6.03 -16.16
C ALA A 215 20.40 4.81 -15.26
N LYS A 216 20.09 5.04 -13.97
CA LYS A 216 19.65 3.99 -13.05
C LYS A 216 18.18 3.61 -13.20
N VAL A 217 17.35 4.49 -13.75
CA VAL A 217 15.89 4.35 -13.72
C VAL A 217 15.32 3.85 -15.05
N GLN A 218 15.82 4.34 -16.20
CA GLN A 218 15.13 4.23 -17.48
C GLN A 218 14.77 2.78 -17.89
N THR A 219 15.59 1.82 -17.51
CA THR A 219 15.41 0.39 -17.82
C THR A 219 15.15 -0.45 -16.57
N SER A 220 15.15 0.15 -15.38
CA SER A 220 15.04 -0.60 -14.14
C SER A 220 13.62 -1.14 -13.94
N PRO A 221 13.42 -2.46 -13.82
CA PRO A 221 12.12 -3.02 -13.46
C PRO A 221 11.73 -2.65 -12.03
N TYR A 222 12.69 -2.19 -11.23
CA TYR A 222 12.47 -1.75 -9.86
C TYR A 222 12.14 -0.26 -9.74
N ALA A 223 12.13 0.47 -10.86
CA ALA A 223 11.52 1.80 -10.96
C ALA A 223 10.22 1.77 -11.77
N SER A 224 10.15 0.90 -12.78
CA SER A 224 8.95 0.65 -13.59
C SER A 224 8.60 -0.84 -13.56
N PRO A 225 7.78 -1.32 -12.61
CA PRO A 225 7.46 -2.74 -12.48
C PRO A 225 6.87 -3.36 -13.75
N ILE A 226 6.22 -2.59 -14.63
CA ILE A 226 5.77 -3.09 -15.94
C ILE A 226 6.92 -3.61 -16.83
N ARG A 227 8.14 -3.11 -16.65
CA ARG A 227 9.34 -3.47 -17.41
C ARG A 227 10.01 -4.76 -16.93
N THR A 228 9.56 -5.36 -15.82
CA THR A 228 10.11 -6.65 -15.36
C THR A 228 10.04 -7.69 -16.48
N PRO A 229 11.06 -8.54 -16.70
CA PRO A 229 10.97 -9.59 -17.72
C PRO A 229 9.81 -10.56 -17.48
N THR A 230 9.47 -10.79 -16.22
CA THR A 230 8.38 -11.69 -15.81
C THR A 230 7.76 -11.24 -14.48
N LEU A 231 6.44 -11.39 -14.38
CA LEU A 231 5.63 -11.31 -13.18
C LEU A 231 5.36 -12.69 -12.55
N ALA A 232 5.74 -13.79 -13.20
CA ALA A 232 5.58 -15.13 -12.64
C ALA A 232 6.11 -15.22 -11.19
N GLY A 233 5.34 -15.91 -10.35
CA GLY A 233 5.62 -16.05 -8.93
C GLY A 233 5.27 -14.83 -8.07
N MET A 234 4.84 -13.71 -8.65
CA MET A 234 4.37 -12.56 -7.87
C MET A 234 3.09 -12.89 -7.09
N PRO A 235 2.86 -12.23 -5.94
CA PRO A 235 1.64 -12.39 -5.16
C PRO A 235 0.39 -12.08 -5.97
N ARG A 236 -0.74 -12.71 -5.60
CA ARG A 236 -2.07 -12.31 -6.11
C ARG A 236 -2.36 -10.84 -5.80
N MET A 237 -3.12 -10.18 -6.66
CA MET A 237 -3.33 -8.73 -6.56
C MET A 237 -4.79 -8.34 -6.71
N GLN A 238 -5.25 -7.42 -5.87
CA GLN A 238 -6.47 -6.66 -6.08
C GLN A 238 -6.08 -5.25 -6.55
N ILE A 239 -6.59 -4.82 -7.70
CA ILE A 239 -6.17 -3.57 -8.35
C ILE A 239 -7.40 -2.69 -8.61
N PHE A 240 -7.40 -1.49 -8.05
CA PHE A 240 -8.44 -0.49 -8.25
C PHE A 240 -7.98 0.56 -9.27
N ILE A 241 -8.83 0.86 -10.25
CA ILE A 241 -8.50 1.73 -11.38
C ILE A 241 -9.64 2.73 -11.64
N GLY A 242 -9.31 4.02 -11.65
CA GLY A 242 -10.19 5.08 -12.10
C GLY A 242 -10.40 5.05 -13.61
N GLY A 243 -11.66 5.04 -14.05
CA GLY A 243 -11.99 5.00 -15.48
C GLY A 243 -11.56 6.25 -16.24
N VAL A 244 -11.28 7.39 -15.59
CA VAL A 244 -10.74 8.59 -16.25
C VAL A 244 -9.33 8.93 -15.80
N GLU A 245 -8.67 8.07 -15.03
CA GLU A 245 -7.36 8.41 -14.47
C GLU A 245 -6.24 8.45 -15.53
N THR A 246 -5.22 9.24 -15.24
CA THR A 246 -4.06 9.53 -16.06
C THR A 246 -3.11 8.32 -16.16
N LEU A 247 -3.04 7.49 -15.11
CA LEU A 247 -2.18 6.29 -15.09
C LEU A 247 -2.83 5.07 -15.75
N ARG A 248 -4.13 5.12 -16.04
CA ARG A 248 -4.95 3.98 -16.50
C ARG A 248 -4.30 3.16 -17.61
N PRO A 249 -3.80 3.73 -18.73
CA PRO A 249 -3.25 2.91 -19.82
C PRO A 249 -2.04 2.07 -19.39
N SER A 250 -1.19 2.62 -18.51
CA SER A 250 -0.04 1.87 -17.99
C SER A 250 -0.47 0.75 -17.05
N ILE A 251 -1.51 0.98 -16.24
CA ILE A 251 -2.06 -0.04 -15.35
C ILE A 251 -2.77 -1.14 -16.16
N GLU A 252 -3.53 -0.79 -17.18
CA GLU A 252 -4.19 -1.74 -18.10
C GLU A 252 -3.15 -2.64 -18.78
N ALA A 253 -2.07 -2.06 -19.31
CA ALA A 253 -0.97 -2.84 -19.90
C ALA A 253 -0.25 -3.75 -18.88
N PHE A 254 -0.11 -3.30 -17.62
CA PHE A 254 0.43 -4.14 -16.54
C PHE A 254 -0.52 -5.29 -16.20
N VAL A 255 -1.83 -5.03 -16.13
CA VAL A 255 -2.86 -6.06 -15.90
C VAL A 255 -2.86 -7.08 -17.03
N GLU A 256 -2.85 -6.65 -18.29
CA GLU A 256 -2.78 -7.55 -19.46
C GLU A 256 -1.58 -8.50 -19.36
N LYS A 257 -0.42 -7.96 -19.03
CA LYS A 257 0.79 -8.74 -18.81
C LYS A 257 0.65 -9.72 -17.64
N ALA A 258 0.17 -9.24 -16.49
CA ALA A 258 -0.03 -10.07 -15.30
C ALA A 258 -1.03 -11.22 -15.56
N THR A 259 -2.11 -10.95 -16.30
CA THR A 259 -3.08 -11.97 -16.74
C THR A 259 -2.43 -12.98 -17.68
N ALA A 260 -1.66 -12.53 -18.66
CA ALA A 260 -0.97 -13.43 -19.60
C ALA A 260 0.04 -14.35 -18.91
N GLU A 261 0.63 -13.90 -17.80
CA GLU A 261 1.56 -14.69 -16.97
C GLU A 261 0.88 -15.48 -15.85
N GLY A 262 -0.46 -15.51 -15.80
CA GLY A 262 -1.23 -16.36 -14.89
C GLY A 262 -1.27 -15.86 -13.44
N ILE A 263 -1.06 -14.56 -13.20
CA ILE A 263 -1.23 -13.98 -11.88
C ILE A 263 -2.72 -13.96 -11.51
N ASP A 264 -3.03 -14.34 -10.27
CA ASP A 264 -4.38 -14.22 -9.70
C ASP A 264 -4.70 -12.74 -9.44
N LEU A 265 -5.61 -12.19 -10.25
CA LEU A 265 -5.96 -10.77 -10.25
C LEU A 265 -7.45 -10.56 -10.00
N GLU A 266 -7.76 -9.59 -9.15
CA GLU A 266 -9.08 -9.00 -9.02
C GLU A 266 -9.01 -7.52 -9.40
N VAL A 267 -9.54 -7.16 -10.57
CA VAL A 267 -9.45 -5.79 -11.11
C VAL A 267 -10.79 -5.09 -10.98
N HIS A 268 -10.79 -3.92 -10.33
CA HIS A 268 -11.94 -3.07 -10.14
C HIS A 268 -11.73 -1.74 -10.87
N MET A 269 -12.20 -1.65 -12.11
CA MET A 269 -12.24 -0.39 -12.84
C MET A 269 -13.61 0.28 -12.67
N LYS A 270 -13.63 1.55 -12.24
CA LYS A 270 -14.88 2.31 -12.11
C LYS A 270 -14.96 3.42 -13.16
N PRO A 271 -15.85 3.33 -14.16
CA PRO A 271 -16.02 4.37 -15.17
C PRO A 271 -16.26 5.75 -14.56
N GLY A 272 -15.67 6.79 -15.17
CA GLY A 272 -15.86 8.18 -14.73
C GLY A 272 -15.14 8.56 -13.43
N LYS A 273 -14.41 7.65 -12.78
CA LYS A 273 -13.65 7.94 -11.56
C LYS A 273 -12.19 8.29 -11.85
N ALA A 274 -11.67 9.27 -11.10
CA ALA A 274 -10.29 9.72 -11.19
C ALA A 274 -9.34 8.82 -10.38
N HIS A 275 -8.08 9.20 -10.30
CA HIS A 275 -7.04 8.52 -9.53
C HIS A 275 -7.46 8.29 -8.06
N ASP A 276 -7.04 7.17 -7.46
CA ASP A 276 -7.29 6.80 -6.05
C ASP A 276 -8.76 6.80 -5.60
N TYR A 277 -9.70 6.62 -6.54
CA TYR A 277 -11.14 6.70 -6.24
C TYR A 277 -11.60 5.77 -5.10
N ALA A 278 -10.94 4.62 -4.96
CA ALA A 278 -11.33 3.59 -4.01
C ALA A 278 -10.99 3.98 -2.55
N ILE A 279 -10.15 4.99 -2.34
CA ILE A 279 -9.67 5.38 -1.01
C ILE A 279 -9.86 6.87 -0.70
N ILE A 280 -10.18 7.73 -1.68
CA ILE A 280 -10.43 9.16 -1.45
C ILE A 280 -11.94 9.47 -1.58
N PRO A 281 -12.66 9.68 -0.46
CA PRO A 281 -14.09 10.00 -0.48
C PRO A 281 -14.43 11.25 -1.29
N ASP A 282 -13.59 12.28 -1.25
CA ASP A 282 -13.80 13.52 -2.01
C ASP A 282 -13.78 13.30 -3.53
N ILE A 283 -13.15 12.23 -4.01
CA ILE A 283 -13.08 11.87 -5.43
C ILE A 283 -14.27 11.00 -5.84
N ALA A 284 -14.66 10.05 -5.01
CA ALA A 284 -15.59 8.99 -5.42
C ALA A 284 -16.94 8.97 -4.70
N GLY A 285 -17.05 9.70 -3.60
CA GLY A 285 -18.12 9.66 -2.63
C GLY A 285 -17.95 8.51 -1.62
N GLU A 286 -18.39 8.75 -0.39
CA GLU A 286 -18.34 7.80 0.74
C GLU A 286 -18.88 6.41 0.40
N LYS A 287 -19.99 6.35 -0.36
CA LYS A 287 -20.58 5.07 -0.78
C LYS A 287 -19.62 4.24 -1.61
N THR A 288 -18.89 4.87 -2.54
CA THR A 288 -17.93 4.15 -3.39
C THR A 288 -16.75 3.63 -2.57
N VAL A 289 -16.24 4.42 -1.62
CA VAL A 289 -15.14 3.99 -0.74
C VAL A 289 -15.59 2.87 0.21
N ALA A 290 -16.84 2.91 0.67
CA ALA A 290 -17.44 1.83 1.46
C ALA A 290 -17.65 0.53 0.65
N GLU A 291 -17.99 0.63 -0.64
CA GLU A 291 -18.02 -0.52 -1.57
C GLU A 291 -16.62 -1.12 -1.73
N ALA A 292 -15.61 -0.29 -1.98
CA ALA A 292 -14.22 -0.74 -2.09
C ALA A 292 -13.72 -1.39 -0.79
N THR A 293 -14.07 -0.84 0.38
CA THR A 293 -13.76 -1.42 1.70
C THR A 293 -14.28 -2.85 1.83
N GLN A 294 -15.50 -3.13 1.36
CA GLN A 294 -16.08 -4.47 1.37
C GLN A 294 -15.34 -5.43 0.43
N GLN A 295 -14.95 -4.95 -0.75
CA GLN A 295 -14.17 -5.73 -1.72
C GLN A 295 -12.79 -6.09 -1.15
N ILE A 296 -12.11 -5.14 -0.51
CA ILE A 296 -10.81 -5.33 0.14
C ILE A 296 -10.92 -6.33 1.30
N ALA A 297 -11.93 -6.18 2.16
CA ALA A 297 -12.17 -7.11 3.26
C ALA A 297 -12.40 -8.54 2.75
N THR A 298 -13.18 -8.69 1.67
CA THR A 298 -13.42 -10.00 1.05
C THR A 298 -12.13 -10.60 0.48
N PHE A 299 -11.31 -9.81 -0.21
CA PHE A 299 -10.03 -10.23 -0.75
C PHE A 299 -9.07 -10.73 0.34
N ILE A 300 -8.88 -9.93 1.40
CA ILE A 300 -8.02 -10.28 2.53
C ILE A 300 -8.56 -11.50 3.28
N ALA A 301 -9.88 -11.62 3.44
CA ALA A 301 -10.50 -12.78 4.08
C ALA A 301 -10.22 -14.09 3.33
N ARG A 302 -10.24 -14.06 1.98
CA ARG A 302 -9.87 -15.24 1.18
C ARG A 302 -8.41 -15.64 1.40
N ILE A 303 -7.49 -14.68 1.39
CA ILE A 303 -6.06 -14.93 1.68
C ILE A 303 -5.89 -15.63 3.04
N ARG A 304 -6.52 -15.10 4.08
CA ARG A 304 -6.48 -15.68 5.42
C ARG A 304 -7.06 -17.09 5.46
N ASN A 305 -8.15 -17.34 4.74
CA ASN A 305 -8.79 -18.66 4.70
C ASN A 305 -7.93 -19.70 3.95
N ASP A 306 -7.25 -19.30 2.87
CA ASP A 306 -6.34 -20.16 2.12
C ASP A 306 -5.12 -20.55 2.99
N TYR A 307 -4.59 -19.61 3.78
CA TYR A 307 -3.53 -19.88 4.76
C TYR A 307 -3.97 -20.92 5.82
N VAL A 308 -5.17 -20.76 6.39
CA VAL A 308 -5.68 -21.71 7.40
C VAL A 308 -5.90 -23.10 6.80
N LYS A 309 -6.39 -23.19 5.56
CA LYS A 309 -6.59 -24.48 4.88
C LYS A 309 -5.26 -25.19 4.62
N SER A 310 -4.26 -24.49 4.08
CA SER A 310 -2.93 -25.06 3.79
C SER A 310 -2.15 -25.46 5.04
N SER A 311 -2.39 -24.78 6.18
CA SER A 311 -1.77 -25.15 7.46
C SER A 311 -2.32 -26.47 8.00
N LYS A 312 -3.61 -26.74 7.83
CA LYS A 312 -4.27 -27.97 8.30
C LYS A 312 -3.93 -29.23 7.49
N THR A 313 -3.41 -29.07 6.28
CA THR A 313 -3.01 -30.21 5.43
C THR A 313 -1.58 -30.69 5.69
N HIS A 314 -0.84 -29.98 6.54
CA HIS A 314 0.55 -30.31 6.90
C HIS A 314 0.73 -30.77 8.35
N ASP A 315 -0.37 -30.86 9.12
CA ASP A 315 -0.46 -31.51 10.43
C ASP A 315 -1.13 -32.89 10.30
#